data_AF-A0A4S2CWT4-F1
#
_entry.id   AF-A0A4S2CWT4-F1
#
_cell.length_a   1.000
_cell.length_b   1.000
_cell.length_c   1.000
_cell.angle_alpha   90.00
_cell.angle_beta   90.00
_cell.angle_gamma   90.00
#
_symmetry.space_group_name_H-M   'P 1'
#
loop_
_entity.id
_entity.type
_entity.pdbx_description
1 polymer ?
#
loop_
_entity_poly.entity_id
_entity_poly.type
_entity_poly.pdbx_seq_one_letter_code
_entity_poly.pdbx_strand_id
1 'polypeptide(L)'
;MWKQLLDELNAAALANIERKRLEPSEHLGLEPFINGFPDSPLAQLAARIGKEHVGWLGQPGASLEQIREAEQRLGVILPASYREFLLESNGFLVPGTYCCVLLPIELVRRFSDDNYPIVAMWNDLHEADPYLEEADFTAHIGEALQISACPSDFDWFALIDTVNTSPEGELWTIMYSRQGYEASSTFTELIQELVCNYR
;
A
#
# COMPACT_ATOMS: atom_id res chain seq x y z
N MET A 1 18.91 -4.39 5.34
CA MET A 1 18.19 -4.87 4.14
C MET A 1 17.24 -3.79 3.63
N TRP A 2 16.24 -3.40 4.42
CA TRP A 2 15.23 -2.40 4.04
C TRP A 2 15.78 -1.06 3.54
N LYS A 3 16.78 -0.48 4.21
CA LYS A 3 17.44 0.73 3.71
C LYS A 3 17.90 0.62 2.25
N GLN A 4 18.60 -0.47 1.90
CA GLN A 4 19.05 -0.69 0.53
C GLN A 4 17.86 -0.86 -0.43
N LEU A 5 16.84 -1.62 -0.04
CA LEU A 5 15.66 -1.85 -0.85
C LEU A 5 14.89 -0.54 -1.13
N LEU A 6 14.78 0.34 -0.14
CA LEU A 6 14.17 1.66 -0.29
C LEU A 6 15.05 2.62 -1.11
N ASP A 7 16.37 2.55 -1.00
CA ASP A 7 17.28 3.30 -1.87
C ASP A 7 17.09 2.89 -3.35
N GLU A 8 16.96 1.58 -3.61
CA GLU A 8 16.69 1.03 -4.95
C GLU A 8 15.31 1.46 -5.47
N LEU A 9 14.26 1.36 -4.65
CA LEU A 9 12.91 1.80 -5.01
C LEU A 9 12.87 3.31 -5.27
N ASN A 10 13.54 4.11 -4.43
CA ASN A 10 13.63 5.56 -4.58
C ASN A 10 14.30 5.93 -5.91
N ALA A 11 15.45 5.34 -6.22
CA ALA A 11 16.15 5.57 -7.48
C ALA A 11 15.27 5.15 -8.69
N ALA A 12 14.61 3.99 -8.56
CA ALA A 12 13.54 3.47 -9.41
C ALA A 12 12.53 4.54 -9.83
N ALA A 13 11.80 4.99 -8.81
CA ALA A 13 10.68 5.90 -8.94
C ALA A 13 11.11 7.30 -9.40
N LEU A 14 12.24 7.84 -8.92
CA LEU A 14 12.74 9.14 -9.38
C LEU A 14 13.12 9.13 -10.86
N ALA A 15 13.74 8.05 -11.35
CA ALA A 15 14.02 7.89 -12.78
C ALA A 15 12.72 7.85 -13.60
N ASN A 16 11.69 7.17 -13.10
CA ASN A 16 10.37 7.12 -13.74
C ASN A 16 9.68 8.50 -13.77
N ILE A 17 9.76 9.27 -12.67
CA ILE A 17 9.22 10.64 -12.61
C ILE A 17 9.88 11.52 -13.67
N GLU A 18 11.22 11.49 -13.78
CA GLU A 18 11.94 12.29 -14.78
C GLU A 18 11.61 11.86 -16.21
N ARG A 19 11.43 10.54 -16.46
CA ARG A 19 10.97 10.04 -17.75
C ARG A 19 9.57 10.58 -18.08
N LYS A 20 8.61 10.44 -17.15
CA LYS A 20 7.22 10.89 -17.32
C LYS A 20 7.08 12.41 -17.44
N ARG A 21 7.99 13.19 -16.84
CA ARG A 21 8.03 14.65 -16.99
C ARG A 21 8.19 15.08 -18.45
N LEU A 22 8.83 14.26 -19.28
CA LEU A 22 9.01 14.51 -20.71
C LEU A 22 7.75 14.14 -21.53
N GLU A 23 6.76 13.47 -20.93
CA GLU A 23 5.52 12.97 -21.54
C GLU A 23 4.29 13.37 -20.70
N PRO A 24 3.83 14.64 -20.79
CA PRO A 24 2.86 15.23 -19.84
C PRO A 24 1.47 14.60 -19.79
N SER A 25 1.17 13.65 -20.67
CA SER A 25 -0.09 12.90 -20.68
C SER A 25 -0.16 11.79 -19.64
N GLU A 26 0.97 11.39 -19.04
CA GLU A 26 1.00 10.30 -18.05
C GLU A 26 0.79 10.82 -16.62
N HIS A 27 -0.27 10.35 -15.97
CA HIS A 27 -0.60 10.65 -14.58
C HIS A 27 0.34 9.89 -13.62
N LEU A 28 0.73 10.54 -12.52
CA LEU A 28 1.52 9.91 -11.45
C LEU A 28 0.64 9.26 -10.38
N GLY A 29 -0.67 9.57 -10.41
CA GLY A 29 -1.67 8.95 -9.58
C GLY A 29 -1.66 9.34 -8.12
N LEU A 30 -1.11 10.51 -7.80
CA LEU A 30 -0.94 11.00 -6.43
C LEU A 30 -2.12 11.87 -5.97
N GLU A 31 -2.93 12.35 -6.90
CA GLU A 31 -3.97 13.35 -6.72
C GLU A 31 -5.06 12.91 -5.74
N PRO A 32 -5.59 11.67 -5.77
CA PRO A 32 -6.55 11.23 -4.76
C PRO A 32 -5.98 11.30 -3.34
N PHE A 33 -4.71 10.91 -3.16
CA PHE A 33 -4.04 10.96 -1.87
C PHE A 33 -3.80 12.40 -1.40
N ILE A 34 -3.32 13.27 -2.30
CA ILE A 34 -3.09 14.69 -2.00
C ILE A 34 -4.39 15.37 -1.56
N ASN A 35 -5.50 15.10 -2.25
CA ASN A 35 -6.79 15.71 -1.95
C ASN A 35 -7.45 15.12 -0.70
N GLY A 36 -7.26 13.81 -0.44
CA GLY A 36 -7.83 13.13 0.72
C GLY A 36 -7.12 13.44 2.04
N PHE A 37 -5.80 13.67 1.99
CA PHE A 37 -4.97 13.86 3.19
C PHE A 37 -4.04 15.07 3.07
N PRO A 38 -4.54 16.29 2.77
CA PRO A 38 -3.69 17.45 2.46
C PRO A 38 -2.74 17.83 3.61
N ASP A 39 -3.12 17.52 4.84
CA ASP A 39 -2.32 17.82 6.05
C ASP A 39 -1.25 16.75 6.33
N SER A 40 -1.26 15.62 5.62
CA SER A 40 -0.24 14.57 5.77
C SER A 40 1.12 15.08 5.23
N PRO A 41 2.22 14.91 5.99
CA PRO A 41 3.57 15.21 5.49
C PRO A 41 3.91 14.48 4.18
N LEU A 42 3.40 13.25 4.02
CA LEU A 42 3.59 12.48 2.79
C LEU A 42 2.79 13.07 1.61
N ALA A 43 1.60 13.62 1.86
CA ALA A 43 0.82 14.29 0.82
C ALA A 43 1.44 15.63 0.40
N GLN A 44 2.02 16.37 1.35
CA GLN A 44 2.79 17.58 1.06
C GLN A 44 4.04 17.26 0.22
N LEU A 45 4.71 16.14 0.48
CA LEU A 45 5.78 15.64 -0.38
C LEU A 45 5.26 15.29 -1.78
N ALA A 46 4.14 14.56 -1.86
CA ALA A 46 3.51 14.17 -3.13
C ALA A 46 3.15 15.39 -3.99
N ALA A 47 2.62 16.45 -3.39
CA ALA A 47 2.22 17.67 -4.07
C ALA A 47 3.38 18.44 -4.72
N ARG A 48 4.63 18.15 -4.32
CA ARG A 48 5.87 18.74 -4.87
C ARG A 48 6.43 17.94 -6.04
N ILE A 49 6.05 16.67 -6.18
CA ILE A 49 6.49 15.80 -7.29
C ILE A 49 6.06 16.43 -8.62
N GLY A 50 6.99 16.48 -9.58
CA GLY A 50 6.77 17.12 -10.89
C GLY A 50 6.87 18.65 -10.90
N LYS A 51 6.91 19.30 -9.72
CA LYS A 51 7.06 20.77 -9.59
C LYS A 51 8.45 21.15 -9.09
N GLU A 52 9.03 20.33 -8.23
CA GLU A 52 10.33 20.57 -7.60
C GLU A 52 11.25 19.36 -7.73
N HIS A 53 12.54 19.57 -7.54
CA HIS A 53 13.49 18.46 -7.42
C HIS A 53 13.35 17.82 -6.04
N VAL A 54 13.01 16.53 -6.03
CA VAL A 54 12.85 15.71 -4.82
C VAL A 54 13.86 14.57 -4.89
N GLY A 55 14.67 14.41 -3.85
CA GLY A 55 15.70 13.36 -3.80
C GLY A 55 15.30 12.12 -3.00
N TRP A 56 14.20 12.20 -2.23
CA TRP A 56 13.70 11.12 -1.40
C TRP A 56 12.17 11.11 -1.39
N LEU A 57 11.59 9.93 -1.58
CA LEU A 57 10.14 9.73 -1.71
C LEU A 57 9.47 9.16 -0.45
N GLY A 58 10.25 8.88 0.60
CA GLY A 58 9.76 8.41 1.89
C GLY A 58 9.61 9.51 2.95
N GLN A 59 9.07 9.14 4.10
CA GLN A 59 9.09 9.93 5.33
C GLN A 59 10.17 9.42 6.29
N PRO A 60 10.51 10.17 7.35
CA PRO A 60 11.22 9.57 8.48
C PRO A 60 10.51 8.30 8.97
N GLY A 61 11.30 7.31 9.40
CA GLY A 61 10.78 6.08 10.00
C GLY A 61 9.89 6.35 11.22
N ALA A 62 8.87 5.51 11.39
CA ALA A 62 8.00 5.51 12.55
C ALA A 62 8.80 5.09 13.79
N SER A 63 8.47 5.69 14.93
CA SER A 63 8.96 5.19 16.21
C SER A 63 8.29 3.87 16.57
N LEU A 64 8.96 3.09 17.42
CA LEU A 64 8.36 1.87 18.00
C LEU A 64 7.05 2.17 18.75
N GLU A 65 6.89 3.37 19.30
CA GLU A 65 5.68 3.76 20.01
C GLU A 65 4.53 4.01 19.03
N GLN A 66 4.76 4.73 17.93
CA GLN A 66 3.76 4.91 16.88
C GLN A 66 3.28 3.56 16.32
N ILE A 67 4.20 2.61 16.13
CA ILE A 67 3.85 1.26 15.67
C ILE A 67 2.99 0.55 16.71
N ARG A 68 3.35 0.58 17.99
CA ARG A 68 2.56 -0.07 19.06
C ARG A 68 1.17 0.55 19.22
N GLU A 69 1.07 1.87 19.19
CA GLU A 69 -0.21 2.60 19.25
C GLU A 69 -1.09 2.21 18.06
N ALA A 70 -0.51 2.07 16.86
CA ALA A 70 -1.23 1.61 15.70
C ALA A 70 -1.68 0.15 15.81
N GLU A 71 -0.82 -0.76 16.26
CA GLU A 71 -1.19 -2.17 16.50
C GLU A 71 -2.34 -2.27 17.50
N GLN A 72 -2.31 -1.48 18.58
CA GLN A 72 -3.40 -1.40 19.55
C GLN A 72 -4.67 -0.84 18.93
N ARG A 73 -4.58 0.23 18.13
CA ARG A 73 -5.72 0.86 17.44
C ARG A 73 -6.37 -0.08 16.42
N LEU A 74 -5.55 -0.82 15.67
CA LEU A 74 -5.98 -1.72 14.60
C LEU A 74 -6.40 -3.10 15.14
N GLY A 75 -5.96 -3.46 16.35
CA GLY A 75 -6.24 -4.77 16.95
C GLY A 75 -5.45 -5.91 16.31
N VAL A 76 -4.33 -5.60 15.64
CA VAL A 76 -3.53 -6.54 14.86
C VAL A 76 -2.06 -6.29 15.17
N ILE A 77 -1.29 -7.37 15.37
CA ILE A 77 0.18 -7.30 15.38
C ILE A 77 0.63 -7.26 13.92
N LEU A 78 1.33 -6.21 13.53
CA LEU A 78 1.74 -6.02 12.14
C LEU A 78 2.81 -7.06 11.74
N PRO A 79 2.82 -7.51 10.47
CA PRO A 79 3.86 -8.39 9.93
C PRO A 79 5.26 -7.83 10.20
N ALA A 80 6.23 -8.69 10.53
CA ALA A 80 7.57 -8.20 10.89
C ALA A 80 8.22 -7.46 9.72
N SER A 81 8.08 -7.97 8.49
CA SER A 81 8.51 -7.27 7.28
C SER A 81 7.90 -5.86 7.12
N TYR A 82 6.61 -5.69 7.40
CA TYR A 82 5.94 -4.38 7.35
C TYR A 82 6.38 -3.46 8.49
N ARG A 83 6.59 -4.00 9.70
CA ARG A 83 7.16 -3.23 10.83
C ARG A 83 8.56 -2.72 10.53
N GLU A 84 9.41 -3.55 9.94
CA GLU A 84 10.77 -3.16 9.55
C GLU A 84 10.76 -2.06 8.47
N PHE A 85 9.85 -2.14 7.50
CA PHE A 85 9.61 -1.05 6.56
C PHE A 85 9.24 0.25 7.29
N LEU A 86 8.24 0.21 8.18
CA LEU A 86 7.78 1.40 8.89
C LEU A 86 8.88 2.04 9.74
N LEU A 87 9.77 1.25 10.34
CA LEU A 87 10.93 1.74 11.10
C LEU A 87 11.93 2.49 10.22
N GLU A 88 12.03 2.16 8.93
CA GLU A 88 12.90 2.84 7.97
C GLU A 88 12.20 4.02 7.28
N SER A 89 10.91 3.88 6.95
CA SER A 89 10.08 4.93 6.33
C SER A 89 8.61 4.80 6.73
N ASN A 90 8.06 5.82 7.39
CA ASN A 90 6.64 5.86 7.73
C ASN A 90 5.79 6.31 6.52
N GLY A 91 5.60 5.41 5.57
CA GLY A 91 4.95 5.69 4.29
C GLY A 91 5.96 6.11 3.21
N PHE A 92 5.59 5.89 1.95
CA PHE A 92 6.49 6.05 0.81
C PHE A 92 5.70 6.28 -0.48
N LEU A 93 6.17 7.18 -1.35
CA LEU A 93 5.55 7.42 -2.66
C LEU A 93 6.13 6.47 -3.71
N VAL A 94 5.23 5.85 -4.47
CA VAL A 94 5.56 4.96 -5.60
C VAL A 94 4.78 5.43 -6.84
N PRO A 95 5.05 6.65 -7.33
CA PRO A 95 4.26 7.27 -8.39
C PRO A 95 4.33 6.55 -9.73
N GLY A 96 3.17 6.42 -10.37
CA GLY A 96 3.06 5.78 -11.68
C GLY A 96 3.10 4.26 -11.67
N THR A 97 2.91 3.62 -10.50
CA THR A 97 2.62 2.18 -10.36
C THR A 97 1.17 1.97 -9.92
N TYR A 98 0.75 0.71 -9.80
CA TYR A 98 -0.61 0.33 -9.44
C TYR A 98 -1.03 0.76 -8.03
N CYS A 99 -0.09 0.88 -7.08
CA CYS A 99 -0.33 1.37 -5.73
C CYS A 99 0.52 2.62 -5.46
N CYS A 100 0.06 3.79 -5.91
CA CYS A 100 0.90 5.00 -6.02
C CYS A 100 1.48 5.54 -4.69
N VAL A 101 0.91 5.15 -3.56
CA VAL A 101 1.30 5.61 -2.22
C VAL A 101 1.17 4.48 -1.23
N LEU A 102 2.25 4.18 -0.51
CA LEU A 102 2.24 3.37 0.71
C LEU A 102 1.98 4.30 1.90
N LEU A 103 0.93 4.01 2.66
CA LEU A 103 0.44 4.91 3.69
C LEU A 103 1.38 4.98 4.90
N PRO A 104 1.51 6.17 5.53
CA PRO A 104 2.00 6.26 6.90
C PRO A 104 1.05 5.52 7.84
N ILE A 105 1.58 4.95 8.92
CA ILE A 105 0.86 4.04 9.79
C ILE A 105 -0.38 4.68 10.44
N GLU A 106 -0.35 5.99 10.68
CA GLU A 106 -1.47 6.76 11.22
C GLU A 106 -2.70 6.76 10.29
N LEU A 107 -2.50 6.56 8.98
CA LEU A 107 -3.56 6.56 7.97
C LEU A 107 -4.04 5.14 7.61
N VAL A 108 -3.32 4.10 8.03
CA VAL A 108 -3.74 2.70 7.86
C VAL A 108 -5.00 2.44 8.68
N ARG A 109 -5.96 1.74 8.07
CA ARG A 109 -7.28 1.43 8.63
C ARG A 109 -7.85 0.15 8.01
N ARG A 110 -8.99 -0.32 8.52
CA ARG A 110 -9.67 -1.48 7.92
C ARG A 110 -10.16 -1.09 6.53
N PHE A 111 -10.10 -2.03 5.60
CA PHE A 111 -10.51 -1.78 4.22
C PHE A 111 -12.00 -1.40 4.14
N SER A 112 -12.84 -2.00 4.99
CA SER A 112 -14.27 -1.71 5.09
C SER A 112 -14.60 -0.27 5.50
N ASP A 113 -13.70 0.45 6.17
CA ASP A 113 -13.97 1.80 6.66
C ASP A 113 -14.27 2.79 5.52
N ASP A 114 -13.61 2.64 4.37
CA ASP A 114 -13.87 3.48 3.18
C ASP A 114 -14.40 2.71 1.97
N ASN A 115 -14.20 1.39 1.92
CA ASN A 115 -14.49 0.59 0.74
C ASN A 115 -15.70 -0.33 0.94
N TYR A 116 -16.65 0.09 1.77
CA TYR A 116 -17.89 -0.66 2.01
C TYR A 116 -18.59 -1.13 0.72
N PRO A 117 -18.69 -0.34 -0.38
CA PRO A 117 -19.28 -0.83 -1.63
C PRO A 117 -18.55 -2.03 -2.24
N ILE A 118 -17.22 -2.11 -2.10
CA ILE A 118 -16.41 -3.24 -2.58
C ILE A 118 -16.65 -4.46 -1.70
N VAL A 119 -16.68 -4.27 -0.38
CA VAL A 119 -16.97 -5.34 0.58
C VAL A 119 -18.37 -5.92 0.35
N ALA A 120 -19.37 -5.06 0.17
CA ALA A 120 -20.74 -5.48 -0.11
C ALA A 120 -20.85 -6.29 -1.41
N MET A 121 -20.15 -5.85 -2.47
CA MET A 121 -20.09 -6.60 -3.74
C MET A 121 -19.53 -8.02 -3.54
N TRP A 122 -18.46 -8.19 -2.76
CA TRP A 122 -17.92 -9.52 -2.49
C TRP A 122 -18.87 -10.37 -1.65
N ASN A 123 -19.46 -9.82 -0.60
CA ASN A 123 -20.45 -10.53 0.21
C ASN A 123 -21.61 -11.05 -0.66
N ASP A 124 -22.14 -10.23 -1.56
CA ASP A 124 -23.22 -10.63 -2.48
C ASP A 124 -22.77 -11.76 -3.44
N LEU A 125 -21.53 -11.71 -3.94
CA LEU A 125 -20.97 -12.76 -4.80
C LEU A 125 -20.78 -14.08 -4.03
N HIS A 126 -20.33 -14.00 -2.78
CA HIS A 126 -20.09 -15.17 -1.92
C HIS A 126 -21.37 -15.85 -1.46
N GLU A 127 -22.43 -15.08 -1.16
CA GLU A 127 -23.75 -15.67 -0.85
C GLU A 127 -24.28 -16.54 -2.01
N ALA A 128 -23.88 -16.25 -3.24
CA ALA A 128 -24.27 -16.99 -4.43
C ALA A 128 -23.32 -18.15 -4.80
N ASP A 129 -22.15 -18.26 -4.17
CA ASP A 129 -21.13 -19.26 -4.54
C ASP A 129 -21.02 -20.40 -3.49
N PRO A 130 -21.57 -21.59 -3.78
CA PRO A 130 -21.49 -22.74 -2.87
C PRO A 130 -20.10 -23.40 -2.82
N TYR A 131 -19.14 -22.95 -3.63
CA TYR A 131 -17.78 -23.51 -3.70
C TYR A 131 -16.70 -22.61 -3.11
N LEU A 132 -17.08 -21.45 -2.55
CA LEU A 132 -16.13 -20.55 -1.92
C LEU A 132 -15.40 -21.23 -0.76
N GLU A 133 -14.08 -21.15 -0.78
CA GLU A 133 -13.24 -21.64 0.30
C GLU A 133 -13.20 -20.61 1.44
N GLU A 134 -13.33 -21.04 2.70
CA GLU A 134 -13.24 -20.15 3.87
C GLU A 134 -11.90 -19.40 3.95
N ALA A 135 -10.85 -19.94 3.34
CA ALA A 135 -9.53 -19.33 3.29
C ALA A 135 -9.38 -18.28 2.17
N ASP A 136 -10.35 -18.14 1.27
CA ASP A 136 -10.31 -17.14 0.20
C ASP A 136 -10.29 -15.74 0.82
N PHE A 137 -9.29 -14.94 0.45
CA PHE A 137 -9.08 -13.60 0.98
C PHE A 137 -10.31 -12.71 0.82
N THR A 138 -11.05 -12.87 -0.29
CA THR A 138 -12.21 -12.02 -0.57
C THR A 138 -13.31 -12.19 0.48
N ALA A 139 -13.43 -13.36 1.11
CA ALA A 139 -14.45 -13.66 2.11
C ALA A 139 -14.36 -12.76 3.36
N HIS A 140 -13.17 -12.22 3.64
CA HIS A 140 -12.90 -11.34 4.78
C HIS A 140 -12.15 -10.07 4.39
N ILE A 141 -12.22 -9.67 3.12
CA ILE A 141 -11.52 -8.48 2.59
C ILE A 141 -11.84 -7.21 3.39
N GLY A 142 -13.04 -7.12 3.99
CA GLY A 142 -13.44 -6.00 4.84
C GLY A 142 -12.59 -5.82 6.10
N GLU A 143 -12.01 -6.91 6.64
CA GLU A 143 -11.15 -6.89 7.83
C GLU A 143 -9.69 -6.58 7.50
N ALA A 144 -9.30 -6.73 6.23
CA ALA A 144 -7.94 -6.47 5.79
C ALA A 144 -7.49 -5.04 6.11
N LEU A 145 -6.20 -4.85 6.41
CA LEU A 145 -5.67 -3.51 6.61
C LEU A 145 -5.28 -2.89 5.28
N GLN A 146 -5.84 -1.73 4.96
CA GLN A 146 -5.43 -0.98 3.77
C GLN A 146 -4.13 -0.21 4.05
N ILE A 147 -3.06 -0.59 3.36
CA ILE A 147 -1.72 -0.01 3.54
C ILE A 147 -1.27 0.88 2.36
N SER A 148 -2.14 1.06 1.37
CA SER A 148 -1.94 1.99 0.25
C SER A 148 -3.07 3.01 0.16
N ALA A 149 -2.79 4.19 -0.42
CA ALA A 149 -3.85 5.17 -0.66
C ALA A 149 -4.85 4.66 -1.70
N CYS A 150 -6.04 5.25 -1.71
CA CYS A 150 -7.01 5.00 -2.77
C CYS A 150 -6.35 5.30 -4.13
N PRO A 151 -6.40 4.36 -5.08
CA PRO A 151 -5.77 4.58 -6.35
C PRO A 151 -6.50 5.63 -7.19
N SER A 152 -5.79 6.20 -8.15
CA SER A 152 -6.31 7.16 -9.14
C SER A 152 -6.90 6.45 -10.35
N ASP A 153 -6.05 5.71 -11.07
CA ASP A 153 -6.37 5.14 -12.38
C ASP A 153 -6.42 3.60 -12.37
N PHE A 154 -5.77 2.97 -11.39
CA PHE A 154 -5.56 1.53 -11.31
C PHE A 154 -6.33 1.02 -10.11
N ASP A 155 -7.38 0.22 -10.21
CA ASP A 155 -8.19 -0.24 -9.05
C ASP A 155 -7.42 -1.16 -8.04
N TRP A 156 -6.10 -1.04 -7.92
CA TRP A 156 -5.23 -1.86 -7.12
C TRP A 156 -4.97 -1.27 -5.74
N PHE A 157 -5.22 -2.07 -4.72
CA PHE A 157 -4.94 -1.78 -3.32
C PHE A 157 -3.88 -2.77 -2.81
N ALA A 158 -2.85 -2.27 -2.14
CA ALA A 158 -2.05 -3.07 -1.23
C ALA A 158 -2.76 -3.18 0.13
N LEU A 159 -3.01 -4.42 0.56
CA LEU A 159 -3.71 -4.80 1.77
C LEU A 159 -2.88 -5.80 2.59
N ILE A 160 -3.17 -5.91 3.89
CA ILE A 160 -2.69 -7.01 4.75
C ILE A 160 -3.89 -7.86 5.15
N ASP A 161 -3.83 -9.16 4.84
CA ASP A 161 -4.84 -10.14 5.26
C ASP A 161 -4.70 -10.40 6.77
N THR A 162 -5.65 -9.93 7.57
CA THR A 162 -5.59 -10.08 9.03
C THR A 162 -6.04 -11.44 9.54
N VAL A 163 -6.48 -12.33 8.65
CA VAL A 163 -7.05 -13.64 8.98
C VAL A 163 -6.07 -14.76 8.64
N ASN A 164 -5.49 -14.71 7.44
CA ASN A 164 -4.62 -15.77 6.95
C ASN A 164 -3.14 -15.49 7.21
N THR A 165 -2.42 -16.54 7.60
CA THR A 165 -0.96 -16.54 7.73
C THR A 165 -0.32 -17.21 6.52
N SER A 166 0.78 -16.67 6.04
CA SER A 166 1.59 -17.20 4.94
C SER A 166 2.52 -18.33 5.39
N PRO A 167 3.13 -19.08 4.46
CA PRO A 167 4.13 -20.10 4.79
C PRO A 167 5.34 -19.56 5.57
N GLU A 168 5.63 -18.26 5.46
CA GLU A 168 6.73 -17.59 6.16
C GLU A 168 6.36 -17.20 7.61
N GLY A 169 5.12 -17.48 8.04
CA GLY A 169 4.66 -17.21 9.41
C GLY A 169 4.25 -15.77 9.66
N GLU A 170 4.14 -14.94 8.62
CA GLU A 170 3.58 -13.59 8.66
C GLU A 170 2.18 -13.54 8.04
N LEU A 171 1.45 -12.45 8.23
CA LEU A 171 0.19 -12.24 7.51
C LEU A 171 0.46 -12.02 6.01
N TRP A 172 -0.46 -12.48 5.16
CA TRP A 172 -0.33 -12.28 3.71
C TRP A 172 -0.40 -10.78 3.36
N THR A 173 0.43 -10.38 2.39
CA THR A 173 0.31 -9.09 1.73
C THR A 173 -0.42 -9.29 0.41
N ILE A 174 -1.51 -8.56 0.20
CA ILE A 174 -2.41 -8.75 -0.93
C ILE A 174 -2.41 -7.51 -1.82
N MET A 175 -2.17 -7.72 -3.11
CA MET A 175 -2.47 -6.74 -4.16
C MET A 175 -3.85 -7.07 -4.72
N TYR A 176 -4.86 -6.29 -4.35
CA TYR A 176 -6.25 -6.53 -4.70
C TYR A 176 -6.75 -5.57 -5.78
N SER A 177 -7.46 -6.08 -6.78
CA SER A 177 -8.33 -5.30 -7.66
C SER A 177 -9.69 -5.97 -7.86
N ARG A 178 -10.62 -5.27 -8.51
CA ARG A 178 -11.93 -5.84 -8.87
C ARG A 178 -11.85 -7.07 -9.79
N GLN A 179 -10.70 -7.31 -10.42
CA GLN A 179 -10.48 -8.46 -11.31
C GLN A 179 -9.90 -9.68 -10.59
N GLY A 180 -9.51 -9.53 -9.33
CA GLY A 180 -8.85 -10.57 -8.54
C GLY A 180 -7.73 -10.00 -7.69
N TYR A 181 -6.97 -10.88 -7.05
CA TYR A 181 -5.87 -10.48 -6.20
C TYR A 181 -4.64 -11.36 -6.40
N GLU A 182 -3.49 -10.78 -6.08
CA GLU A 182 -2.20 -11.46 -6.01
C GLU A 182 -1.73 -11.43 -4.55
N ALA A 183 -1.13 -12.53 -4.10
CA ALA A 183 -0.72 -12.70 -2.71
C ALA A 183 0.79 -12.90 -2.62
N SER A 184 1.44 -12.10 -1.78
CA SER A 184 2.85 -12.22 -1.43
C SER A 184 2.97 -12.70 0.02
N SER A 185 3.90 -13.62 0.27
CA SER A 185 4.06 -14.25 1.59
C SER A 185 4.56 -13.25 2.64
N THR A 186 5.22 -12.18 2.21
CA THR A 186 5.69 -11.09 3.07
C THR A 186 5.52 -9.73 2.39
N PHE A 187 5.54 -8.66 3.18
CA PHE A 187 5.53 -7.31 2.63
C PHE A 187 6.82 -6.98 1.84
N THR A 188 7.94 -7.61 2.21
CA THR A 188 9.21 -7.46 1.48
C THR A 188 9.08 -7.89 0.02
N GLU A 189 8.37 -8.99 -0.25
CA GLU A 189 8.15 -9.49 -1.62
C GLU A 189 7.38 -8.50 -2.47
N LEU A 190 6.32 -7.88 -1.93
CA LEU A 190 5.59 -6.81 -2.61
C LEU A 190 6.53 -5.66 -3.00
N ILE A 191 7.39 -5.23 -2.08
CA ILE A 191 8.33 -4.12 -2.36
C ILE A 191 9.36 -4.51 -3.42
N GLN A 192 9.87 -5.74 -3.39
CA GLN A 192 10.76 -6.25 -4.43
C GLN A 192 10.07 -6.28 -5.80
N GLU A 193 8.80 -6.66 -5.86
CA GLU A 193 8.00 -6.62 -7.07
C GLU A 193 7.81 -5.20 -7.60
N LEU A 194 7.49 -4.24 -6.71
CA LEU A 194 7.38 -2.82 -7.08
C LEU A 194 8.70 -2.27 -7.65
N VAL A 195 9.85 -2.65 -7.08
CA VAL A 195 11.17 -2.28 -7.64
C VAL A 195 11.33 -2.84 -9.05
N CYS A 196 10.92 -4.09 -9.29
CA CYS A 196 10.98 -4.71 -10.61
C CYS A 196 10.05 -4.03 -11.62
N ASN A 197 8.85 -3.62 -11.19
CA ASN A 197 7.86 -2.95 -12.05
C ASN A 197 8.32 -1.57 -12.58
N TYR A 198 9.33 -0.95 -11.97
CA TYR A 198 9.95 0.28 -12.48
C TYR A 198 11.05 0.06 -13.54
N ARG A 199 11.53 -1.17 -13.72
CA ARG A 199 12.64 -1.51 -14.62
C ARG A 199 12.15 -1.96 -15.99
#